data_AF-A0A524K9E3-F1
#
_entry.id   AF-A0A524K9E3-F1
#
_cell.length_a   1.000
_cell.length_b   1.000
_cell.length_c   1.000
_cell.angle_alpha   90.00
_cell.angle_beta   90.00
_cell.angle_gamma   90.00
#
_symmetry.space_group_name_H-M   'P 1'
#
loop_
_entity.id
_entity.type
_entity.pdbx_description
1 polymer ?
#
loop_
_entity_poly.entity_id
_entity_poly.type
_entity_poly.pdbx_seq_one_letter_code
_entity_poly.pdbx_strand_id
1 'polypeptide(L)'
;MSVQTAEDQAARKGQEAKKERAEKIDFKMVTFVLGGKEYGIDIMNIKEIAHASRFTYVPNSDAFVRGVYNLRGDIISVIDLRVMFHLPAERKDDTALESLLILRIEEHVFGVIVDNIDKVVGVASTSIQAPHPIFGDINVKYIKGIIENQGKLYIILNVEKLFAPPNAEDGDQESIKPVAYSRALAQTERVTVAARRVPSSDVNMDFIKETLAAFKRFSVSRVNQSWFDARYLEWKKLRPSTDIQLKDESEANQFLETFYSNCTGELWSEEYASRVMASLPAIQSRGINIWNPGCGKGYESYSLACLLKKTYPEARIKIWANDSDLLAISMAPNMVFNMENVPEMYRDFMVKGRNGWTFIQHLRDSIFFEFHDVMNANPIPPVDLILCRDTVSFLEETDQMHLLADFIEKAKESAALILGSNETMPIEGWARSGSAGVSVYVKGFHQESN
;
A
#
# COMPACT_ATOMS: atom_id res chain seq x y z
N MET A 1 -6.53 -6.77 -69.43
CA MET A 1 -7.41 -7.56 -68.55
C MET A 1 -6.64 -8.33 -67.46
N SER A 2 -5.39 -7.98 -67.15
CA SER A 2 -4.49 -8.81 -66.31
C SER A 2 -4.01 -8.13 -65.01
N VAL A 3 -4.52 -6.95 -64.67
CA VAL A 3 -4.11 -6.20 -63.46
C VAL A 3 -5.09 -6.40 -62.28
N GLN A 4 -6.37 -6.66 -62.55
CA GLN A 4 -7.41 -6.88 -61.53
C GLN A 4 -7.30 -8.21 -60.77
N THR A 5 -6.55 -9.19 -61.29
CA THR A 5 -6.42 -10.53 -60.65
C THR A 5 -5.38 -10.60 -59.54
N ALA A 6 -4.42 -9.67 -59.48
CA ALA A 6 -3.35 -9.70 -58.48
C ALA A 6 -3.76 -9.04 -57.15
N GLU A 7 -4.54 -7.96 -57.21
CA GLU A 7 -5.04 -7.26 -56.02
C GLU A 7 -6.11 -8.07 -55.29
N ASP A 8 -7.01 -8.74 -56.01
CA ASP A 8 -8.02 -9.64 -55.42
C ASP A 8 -7.41 -10.90 -54.77
N GLN A 9 -6.30 -11.41 -55.31
CA GLN A 9 -5.56 -12.53 -54.71
C GLN A 9 -4.75 -12.11 -53.48
N ALA A 10 -4.19 -10.90 -53.47
CA ALA A 10 -3.51 -10.35 -52.30
C ALA A 10 -4.49 -10.01 -51.16
N ALA A 11 -5.67 -9.50 -51.49
CA ALA A 11 -6.74 -9.23 -50.51
C ALA A 11 -7.31 -10.52 -49.89
N ARG A 12 -7.51 -11.58 -50.69
CA ARG A 12 -7.93 -12.90 -50.20
C ARG A 12 -6.87 -13.57 -49.32
N LYS A 13 -5.60 -13.56 -49.73
CA LYS A 13 -4.49 -14.07 -48.89
C LYS A 13 -4.33 -13.27 -47.59
N GLY A 14 -4.56 -11.96 -47.62
CA GLY A 14 -4.54 -11.10 -46.44
C GLY A 14 -5.71 -11.37 -45.48
N GLN A 15 -6.89 -11.71 -46.00
CA GLN A 15 -8.06 -12.09 -45.20
C GLN A 15 -7.97 -13.53 -44.66
N GLU A 16 -7.45 -14.48 -45.43
CA GLU A 16 -7.18 -15.85 -44.98
C GLU A 16 -6.09 -15.87 -43.90
N ALA A 17 -4.99 -15.12 -44.06
CA ALA A 17 -3.95 -14.99 -43.04
C ALA A 17 -4.44 -14.29 -41.76
N LYS A 18 -5.40 -13.35 -41.86
CA LYS A 18 -6.05 -12.73 -40.69
C LYS A 18 -7.01 -13.68 -39.97
N LYS A 19 -7.68 -14.57 -40.72
CA LYS A 19 -8.60 -15.57 -40.17
C LYS A 19 -7.83 -16.74 -39.53
N GLU A 20 -6.75 -17.21 -40.15
CA GLU A 20 -5.83 -18.21 -39.58
C GLU A 20 -5.13 -17.70 -38.31
N ARG A 21 -4.77 -16.41 -38.23
CA ARG A 21 -4.17 -15.82 -37.01
C ARG A 21 -5.16 -15.75 -35.83
N ALA A 22 -6.45 -15.59 -36.11
CA ALA A 22 -7.51 -15.51 -35.08
C ALA A 22 -7.97 -16.89 -34.59
N GLU A 23 -7.69 -17.98 -35.33
CA GLU A 23 -8.10 -19.35 -34.97
C GLU A 23 -7.01 -20.16 -34.25
N LYS A 24 -5.78 -19.63 -34.11
CA LYS A 24 -4.72 -20.31 -33.37
C LYS A 24 -4.95 -20.18 -31.86
N ILE A 25 -5.48 -21.25 -31.26
CA ILE A 25 -5.60 -21.39 -29.81
C ILE A 25 -4.18 -21.56 -29.22
N ASP A 26 -3.65 -20.49 -28.64
CA ASP A 26 -2.32 -20.43 -28.02
C ASP A 26 -2.35 -20.07 -26.53
N PHE A 27 -3.53 -19.72 -26.00
CA PHE A 27 -3.74 -19.48 -24.57
C PHE A 27 -4.79 -20.44 -24.01
N LYS A 28 -4.52 -21.03 -22.84
CA LYS A 28 -5.43 -21.92 -22.14
C LYS A 28 -5.59 -21.45 -20.71
N MET A 29 -6.82 -21.42 -20.23
CA MET A 29 -7.15 -21.04 -18.86
C MET A 29 -8.05 -22.06 -18.20
N VAL A 30 -7.89 -22.25 -16.90
CA VAL A 30 -8.91 -22.90 -16.08
C VAL A 30 -9.91 -21.83 -15.67
N THR A 31 -11.19 -22.08 -15.98
CA THR A 31 -12.28 -21.16 -15.65
C THR A 31 -12.97 -21.58 -14.37
N PHE A 32 -13.39 -20.61 -13.58
CA PHE A 32 -14.10 -20.83 -12.32
C PHE A 32 -15.03 -19.66 -12.03
N VAL A 33 -16.00 -19.91 -11.15
CA VAL A 33 -16.94 -18.90 -10.68
C VAL A 33 -16.46 -18.30 -9.37
N LEU A 34 -16.62 -16.98 -9.25
CA LEU A 34 -16.38 -16.25 -8.01
C LEU A 34 -17.43 -15.13 -7.86
N GLY A 35 -18.22 -15.15 -6.79
CA GLY A 35 -19.22 -14.12 -6.52
C GLY A 35 -20.25 -13.96 -7.65
N GLY A 36 -20.57 -15.06 -8.36
CA GLY A 36 -21.50 -15.06 -9.48
C GLY A 36 -20.95 -14.58 -10.82
N LYS A 37 -19.64 -14.29 -10.92
CA LYS A 37 -18.95 -13.92 -12.17
C LYS A 37 -17.95 -14.99 -12.60
N GLU A 38 -17.63 -14.99 -13.89
CA GLU A 38 -16.78 -15.97 -14.54
C GLU A 38 -15.33 -15.46 -14.62
N TYR A 39 -14.40 -16.21 -14.02
CA TYR A 39 -12.98 -15.89 -13.96
C TYR A 39 -12.15 -16.95 -14.67
N GLY A 40 -10.92 -16.59 -15.02
CA GLY A 40 -9.93 -17.48 -15.59
C GLY A 40 -8.54 -17.23 -15.02
N ILE A 41 -7.79 -18.31 -14.80
CA ILE A 41 -6.35 -18.28 -14.51
C ILE A 41 -5.63 -19.07 -15.61
N ASP A 42 -4.51 -18.53 -16.07
CA ASP A 42 -3.63 -19.20 -17.03
C ASP A 42 -3.29 -20.61 -16.52
N ILE A 43 -3.51 -21.62 -17.36
CA ILE A 43 -3.26 -23.01 -16.99
C ILE A 43 -1.80 -23.25 -16.62
N MET A 44 -0.88 -22.45 -17.15
CA MET A 44 0.55 -22.55 -16.86
C MET A 44 0.87 -22.29 -15.39
N ASN A 45 0.04 -21.50 -14.71
CA ASN A 45 0.19 -21.16 -13.29
C ASN A 45 -0.53 -22.16 -12.37
N ILE A 46 -1.18 -23.20 -12.92
CA ILE A 46 -1.96 -24.16 -12.14
C ILE A 46 -1.17 -25.45 -12.01
N LYS A 47 -0.84 -25.80 -10.77
CA LYS A 47 -0.13 -27.02 -10.41
C LYS A 47 -1.09 -28.19 -10.23
N GLU A 48 -2.19 -27.99 -9.51
CA GLU A 48 -3.15 -29.05 -9.16
C GLU A 48 -4.53 -28.46 -8.85
N ILE A 49 -5.58 -29.27 -9.01
CA ILE A 49 -6.93 -28.96 -8.56
C ILE A 49 -7.28 -29.94 -7.44
N ALA A 50 -7.61 -29.43 -6.26
CA ALA A 50 -7.93 -30.22 -5.07
C ALA A 50 -9.31 -29.84 -4.52
N HIS A 51 -9.90 -30.73 -3.72
CA HIS A 51 -11.11 -30.43 -2.97
C HIS A 51 -10.74 -29.78 -1.63
N ALA A 52 -11.41 -28.68 -1.23
CA ALA A 52 -11.09 -27.91 -0.03
C ALA A 52 -11.39 -28.62 1.32
N SER A 53 -11.60 -29.94 1.33
CA SER A 53 -12.12 -30.68 2.48
C SER A 53 -11.18 -30.83 3.69
N ARG A 54 -9.90 -30.43 3.60
CA ARG A 54 -8.91 -30.61 4.70
C ARG A 54 -7.75 -29.60 4.68
N PHE A 55 -8.01 -28.31 4.87
CA PHE A 55 -6.97 -27.36 5.28
C PHE A 55 -7.07 -27.08 6.79
N THR A 56 -5.93 -26.78 7.42
CA THR A 56 -5.86 -26.44 8.84
C THR A 56 -6.08 -24.95 8.98
N TYR A 57 -7.16 -24.56 9.67
CA TYR A 57 -7.45 -23.15 9.95
C TYR A 57 -6.32 -22.51 10.74
N VAL A 58 -5.91 -21.31 10.33
CA VAL A 58 -4.90 -20.52 11.04
C VAL A 58 -5.63 -19.40 11.79
N PRO A 59 -5.61 -19.37 13.13
CA PRO A 59 -6.19 -18.27 13.88
C PRO A 59 -5.32 -17.02 13.77
N ASN A 60 -5.94 -15.83 13.82
CA ASN A 60 -5.29 -14.52 13.74
C ASN A 60 -4.54 -14.24 12.42
N SER A 61 -4.95 -14.86 11.31
CA SER A 61 -4.54 -14.47 9.96
C SER A 61 -5.53 -13.49 9.33
N ASP A 62 -5.12 -12.81 8.25
CA ASP A 62 -6.00 -11.95 7.47
C ASP A 62 -7.29 -12.69 7.08
N ALA A 63 -8.40 -11.97 6.97
CA ALA A 63 -9.70 -12.59 6.71
C ALA A 63 -9.74 -13.43 5.42
N PHE A 64 -8.91 -13.09 4.43
CA PHE A 64 -8.78 -13.87 3.19
C PHE A 64 -7.85 -15.08 3.32
N VAL A 65 -6.97 -15.15 4.33
CA VAL A 65 -6.17 -16.34 4.60
C VAL A 65 -6.98 -17.28 5.48
N ARG A 66 -7.52 -18.34 4.88
CA ARG A 66 -8.34 -19.32 5.60
C ARG A 66 -7.50 -20.32 6.40
N GLY A 67 -6.25 -20.55 5.99
CA GLY A 67 -5.36 -21.42 6.72
C GLY A 67 -4.20 -21.96 5.90
N VAL A 68 -3.76 -23.17 6.22
CA VAL A 68 -2.67 -23.85 5.53
C VAL A 68 -3.07 -25.25 5.08
N TYR A 69 -2.58 -25.67 3.92
CA TYR A 69 -2.81 -26.98 3.33
C TYR A 69 -1.49 -27.72 3.19
N ASN A 70 -1.47 -29.02 3.52
CA ASN A 70 -0.28 -29.85 3.36
C ASN A 70 -0.31 -30.52 1.98
N LEU A 71 0.49 -29.98 1.05
CA LEU A 71 0.66 -30.55 -0.27
C LEU A 71 1.92 -31.41 -0.30
N ARG A 72 1.76 -32.72 -0.06
CA ARG A 72 2.83 -33.74 -0.14
C ARG A 72 4.06 -33.44 0.74
N GLY A 73 3.86 -32.81 1.90
CA GLY A 73 4.92 -32.44 2.84
C GLY A 73 5.19 -30.93 2.88
N ASP A 74 4.80 -30.20 1.84
CA ASP A 74 4.96 -28.74 1.77
C ASP A 74 3.72 -28.05 2.35
N ILE A 75 3.94 -27.14 3.31
CA ILE A 75 2.86 -26.33 3.89
C ILE A 75 2.64 -25.11 2.99
N ILE A 76 1.46 -25.02 2.40
CA ILE A 76 1.08 -23.92 1.51
C ILE A 76 -0.08 -23.12 2.10
N SER A 77 -0.07 -21.80 1.90
CA SER A 77 -1.13 -20.91 2.37
C SER A 77 -2.41 -21.10 1.54
N VAL A 78 -3.56 -21.07 2.20
CA VAL A 78 -4.88 -21.17 1.57
C VAL A 78 -5.59 -19.82 1.66
N ILE A 79 -5.91 -19.26 0.50
CA ILE A 79 -6.44 -17.90 0.32
C ILE A 79 -7.84 -17.97 -0.31
N ASP A 80 -8.79 -17.26 0.26
CA ASP A 80 -10.16 -17.09 -0.23
C ASP A 80 -10.25 -15.83 -1.10
N LEU A 81 -10.38 -16.03 -2.42
CA LEU A 81 -10.44 -14.89 -3.35
C LEU A 81 -11.68 -14.03 -3.15
N ARG A 82 -12.79 -14.57 -2.61
CA ARG A 82 -13.98 -13.73 -2.36
C ARG A 82 -13.66 -12.67 -1.34
N VAL A 83 -13.03 -13.08 -0.24
CA VAL A 83 -12.64 -12.17 0.83
C VAL A 83 -11.50 -11.26 0.37
N MET A 84 -10.53 -11.79 -0.38
CA MET A 84 -9.42 -10.99 -0.94
C MET A 84 -9.92 -9.87 -1.87
N PHE A 85 -10.94 -10.15 -2.67
CA PHE A 85 -11.54 -9.20 -3.60
C PHE A 85 -12.74 -8.44 -3.01
N HIS A 86 -13.00 -8.56 -1.70
CA HIS A 86 -14.14 -7.89 -1.04
C HIS A 86 -15.50 -8.15 -1.71
N LEU A 87 -15.65 -9.32 -2.34
CA LEU A 87 -16.89 -9.70 -3.00
C LEU A 87 -17.93 -10.10 -1.95
N PRO A 88 -19.22 -9.81 -2.18
CA PRO A 88 -20.29 -10.26 -1.30
C PRO A 88 -20.33 -11.78 -1.28
N ALA A 89 -19.81 -12.37 -0.20
CA ALA A 89 -19.80 -13.81 0.00
C ALA A 89 -21.02 -14.19 0.85
N GLU A 90 -21.99 -14.87 0.24
CA GLU A 90 -22.93 -15.66 1.04
C GLU A 90 -22.13 -16.77 1.71
N ARG A 91 -22.15 -16.81 3.05
CA ARG A 91 -21.60 -17.92 3.84
C ARG A 91 -22.35 -19.17 3.41
N LYS A 92 -21.75 -19.98 2.53
CA LYS A 92 -22.23 -21.33 2.29
C LYS A 92 -21.89 -22.14 3.53
N ASP A 93 -22.84 -22.96 3.99
CA ASP A 93 -22.63 -23.86 5.12
C ASP A 93 -21.35 -24.70 4.92
N ASP A 94 -20.68 -25.08 6.02
CA ASP A 94 -19.42 -25.87 6.06
C ASP A 94 -19.46 -27.20 5.28
N THR A 95 -20.61 -27.56 4.72
CA THR A 95 -20.86 -28.72 3.84
C THR A 95 -20.76 -28.41 2.33
N ALA A 96 -20.62 -27.15 1.92
CA ALA A 96 -20.48 -26.80 0.51
C ALA A 96 -19.07 -27.13 0.00
N LEU A 97 -19.00 -27.84 -1.13
CA LEU A 97 -17.75 -28.26 -1.77
C LEU A 97 -17.02 -27.05 -2.38
N GLU A 98 -16.29 -26.31 -1.56
CA GLU A 98 -15.39 -25.29 -2.07
C GLU A 98 -14.23 -25.96 -2.83
N SER A 99 -13.88 -25.39 -3.98
CA SER A 99 -12.81 -25.93 -4.83
C SER A 99 -11.51 -25.20 -4.54
N LEU A 100 -10.41 -25.95 -4.41
CA LEU A 100 -9.09 -25.43 -4.12
C LEU A 100 -8.20 -25.53 -5.37
N LEU A 101 -7.81 -24.37 -5.92
CA LEU A 101 -6.81 -24.27 -6.98
C LEU A 101 -5.42 -24.14 -6.36
N ILE A 102 -4.52 -25.06 -6.69
CA ILE A 102 -3.11 -24.95 -6.29
C ILE A 102 -2.36 -24.22 -7.41
N LEU A 103 -1.97 -22.99 -7.12
CA LEU A 103 -1.21 -22.14 -8.02
C LEU A 103 0.30 -22.28 -7.74
N ARG A 104 1.09 -22.23 -8.80
CA ARG A 104 2.54 -22.07 -8.73
C ARG A 104 2.91 -20.76 -9.42
N ILE A 105 3.56 -19.89 -8.67
CA ILE A 105 3.97 -18.57 -9.13
C ILE A 105 5.42 -18.42 -8.71
N GLU A 106 6.32 -18.41 -9.70
CA GLU A 106 7.77 -18.51 -9.48
C GLU A 106 8.11 -19.71 -8.56
N GLU A 107 8.79 -19.46 -7.45
CA GLU A 107 9.18 -20.47 -6.45
C GLU A 107 8.09 -20.72 -5.38
N HIS A 108 7.00 -19.95 -5.39
CA HIS A 108 5.96 -20.01 -4.37
C HIS A 108 4.75 -20.83 -4.83
N VAL A 109 4.12 -21.52 -3.88
CA VAL A 109 2.92 -22.34 -4.12
C VAL A 109 1.81 -21.86 -3.19
N PHE A 110 0.66 -21.54 -3.77
CA PHE A 110 -0.50 -21.03 -3.06
C PHE A 110 -1.72 -21.90 -3.32
N GLY A 111 -2.54 -22.11 -2.30
CA GLY A 111 -3.88 -22.66 -2.42
C GLY A 111 -4.90 -21.52 -2.51
N VAL A 112 -5.82 -21.60 -3.46
CA VAL A 112 -6.80 -20.55 -3.72
C VAL A 112 -8.21 -21.14 -3.76
N ILE A 113 -9.07 -20.67 -2.86
CA ILE A 113 -10.46 -21.10 -2.74
C ILE A 113 -11.32 -20.32 -3.74
N VAL A 114 -12.13 -21.06 -4.50
CA VAL A 114 -13.09 -20.53 -5.49
C VAL A 114 -14.46 -21.20 -5.32
N ASP A 115 -15.53 -20.60 -5.86
CA ASP A 115 -16.89 -21.14 -5.69
C ASP A 115 -17.06 -22.49 -6.39
N ASN A 116 -16.70 -22.54 -7.66
CA ASN A 116 -16.78 -23.74 -8.48
C ASN A 116 -15.78 -23.66 -9.63
N ILE A 117 -15.11 -24.76 -9.95
CA ILE A 117 -14.25 -24.87 -11.12
C ILE A 117 -15.08 -25.44 -12.26
N ASP A 118 -15.09 -24.76 -13.40
CA ASP A 118 -15.95 -25.10 -14.52
C ASP A 118 -15.26 -26.04 -15.51
N LYS A 119 -14.27 -25.53 -16.26
CA LYS A 119 -13.57 -26.28 -17.32
C LYS A 119 -12.28 -25.59 -17.74
N VAL A 120 -11.48 -26.26 -18.57
CA VAL A 120 -10.38 -25.64 -19.29
C VAL A 120 -10.91 -25.05 -20.60
N VAL A 121 -10.63 -23.77 -20.83
CA VAL A 121 -11.01 -23.05 -22.05
C VAL A 121 -9.75 -22.62 -22.79
N GLY A 122 -9.68 -22.98 -24.08
CA GLY A 122 -8.63 -22.52 -24.99
C GLY A 122 -9.14 -21.36 -25.85
N VAL A 123 -8.34 -20.31 -25.96
CA VAL A 123 -8.64 -19.09 -26.72
C VAL A 123 -7.40 -18.62 -27.47
N ALA A 124 -7.59 -17.81 -28.50
CA ALA A 124 -6.49 -17.06 -29.10
C ALA A 124 -6.09 -15.91 -28.16
N SER A 125 -4.82 -15.81 -27.82
CA SER A 125 -4.24 -14.75 -26.99
C SER A 125 -4.55 -13.36 -27.56
N THR A 126 -4.62 -13.23 -28.88
CA THR A 126 -5.00 -12.02 -29.61
C THR A 126 -6.44 -11.57 -29.39
N SER A 127 -7.30 -12.46 -28.91
CA SER A 127 -8.71 -12.15 -28.59
C SER A 127 -8.89 -11.65 -27.16
N ILE A 128 -7.84 -11.69 -26.33
CA ILE A 128 -7.85 -11.13 -24.98
C ILE A 128 -7.77 -9.61 -25.12
N GLN A 129 -8.77 -8.91 -24.61
CA GLN A 129 -8.82 -7.45 -24.59
C GLN A 129 -8.25 -6.93 -23.27
N ALA A 130 -7.71 -5.71 -23.32
CA ALA A 130 -7.24 -5.02 -22.12
C ALA A 130 -8.39 -4.87 -21.10
N PRO A 131 -8.07 -4.93 -19.80
CA PRO A 131 -9.09 -4.81 -18.76
C PRO A 131 -9.76 -3.43 -18.82
N HIS A 132 -11.09 -3.40 -18.81
CA HIS A 132 -11.86 -2.15 -18.80
C HIS A 132 -12.13 -1.69 -17.35
N PRO A 133 -12.02 -0.40 -17.01
CA PRO A 133 -12.32 0.11 -15.66
C PRO A 133 -13.74 -0.16 -15.12
N ILE A 134 -14.64 -0.73 -15.93
CA ILE A 134 -16.02 -1.05 -15.53
C ILE A 134 -16.07 -2.30 -14.61
N PHE A 135 -15.01 -3.10 -14.55
CA PHE A 135 -14.92 -4.27 -13.66
C PHE A 135 -14.54 -3.92 -12.21
N GLY A 136 -15.03 -2.77 -11.71
CA GLY A 136 -14.63 -2.09 -10.48
C GLY A 136 -14.85 -2.81 -9.14
N ASP A 137 -15.27 -4.08 -9.15
CA ASP A 137 -15.33 -4.92 -7.95
C ASP A 137 -13.95 -5.55 -7.62
N ILE A 138 -13.02 -5.54 -8.57
CA ILE A 138 -11.64 -6.00 -8.40
C ILE A 138 -10.70 -4.94 -8.94
N ASN A 139 -9.59 -4.70 -8.25
CA ASN A 139 -8.57 -3.77 -8.73
C ASN A 139 -8.04 -4.22 -10.10
N VAL A 140 -8.12 -3.31 -11.09
CA VAL A 140 -7.72 -3.55 -12.49
C VAL A 140 -6.29 -4.09 -12.62
N LYS A 141 -5.40 -3.77 -11.68
CA LYS A 141 -4.02 -4.28 -11.66
C LYS A 141 -3.93 -5.82 -11.51
N TYR A 142 -4.95 -6.45 -10.95
CA TYR A 142 -5.04 -7.91 -10.80
C TYR A 142 -5.73 -8.58 -12.00
N ILE A 143 -6.09 -7.83 -13.02
CA ILE A 143 -6.76 -8.35 -14.22
C ILE A 143 -5.75 -8.29 -15.37
N LYS A 144 -5.40 -9.46 -15.91
CA LYS A 144 -4.55 -9.59 -17.11
C LYS A 144 -5.31 -9.12 -18.36
N GLY A 145 -6.61 -9.38 -18.40
CA GLY A 145 -7.49 -8.96 -19.49
C GLY A 145 -8.88 -9.56 -19.37
N ILE A 146 -9.71 -9.31 -20.38
CA ILE A 146 -11.04 -9.89 -20.50
C ILE A 146 -11.15 -10.62 -21.83
N ILE A 147 -11.97 -11.65 -21.88
CA ILE A 147 -12.26 -12.34 -23.14
C ILE A 147 -13.71 -12.81 -23.18
N GLU A 148 -14.36 -12.58 -24.31
CA GLU A 148 -15.64 -13.21 -24.61
C GLU A 148 -15.39 -14.50 -25.39
N ASN A 149 -15.90 -15.62 -24.89
CA ASN A 149 -15.85 -16.90 -25.59
C ASN A 149 -17.21 -17.59 -25.51
N GLN A 150 -17.77 -17.94 -26.67
CA GLN A 150 -19.08 -18.59 -26.79
C GLN A 150 -20.22 -17.82 -26.06
N GLY A 151 -20.19 -16.49 -26.12
CA GLY A 151 -21.20 -15.63 -25.48
C GLY A 151 -21.09 -15.51 -23.96
N LYS A 152 -20.03 -16.05 -23.35
CA LYS A 152 -19.67 -15.84 -21.95
C LYS A 152 -18.45 -14.93 -21.85
N LEU A 153 -18.52 -13.95 -20.96
CA LEU A 153 -17.41 -13.05 -20.65
C LEU A 153 -16.60 -13.61 -19.49
N TYR A 154 -15.29 -13.76 -19.68
CA TYR A 154 -14.33 -14.22 -18.68
C TYR A 154 -13.38 -13.10 -18.28
N ILE A 155 -13.17 -12.93 -16.97
CA ILE A 155 -12.16 -12.03 -16.39
C ILE A 155 -10.90 -12.85 -16.12
N ILE A 156 -9.81 -12.56 -16.83
CA ILE A 156 -8.54 -13.29 -16.67
C ILE A 156 -7.72 -12.62 -15.57
N LEU A 157 -7.43 -13.35 -14.50
CA LEU A 157 -6.64 -12.83 -13.39
C LEU A 157 -5.14 -12.87 -13.70
N ASN A 158 -4.45 -11.80 -13.34
CA ASN A 158 -3.01 -11.75 -13.30
C ASN A 158 -2.53 -12.26 -11.93
N VAL A 159 -2.33 -13.59 -11.82
CA VAL A 159 -1.92 -14.22 -10.56
C VAL A 159 -0.51 -13.82 -10.13
N GLU A 160 0.38 -13.54 -11.09
CA GLU A 160 1.73 -13.04 -10.79
C GLU A 160 1.63 -11.71 -10.04
N LYS A 161 0.89 -10.73 -10.56
CA LYS A 161 0.65 -9.46 -9.84
C LYS A 161 -0.18 -9.60 -8.58
N LEU A 162 -1.07 -10.61 -8.51
CA LEU A 162 -1.91 -10.85 -7.34
C LEU A 162 -1.09 -11.33 -6.14
N PHE A 163 -0.02 -12.09 -6.39
CA PHE A 163 0.83 -12.71 -5.36
C PHE A 163 2.29 -12.24 -5.40
N ALA A 164 2.60 -11.23 -6.22
CA ALA A 164 3.93 -10.64 -6.31
C ALA A 164 4.29 -9.90 -5.00
N PRO A 165 5.57 -9.96 -4.57
CA PRO A 165 6.07 -9.05 -3.56
C PRO A 165 6.01 -7.59 -4.07
N PRO A 166 5.93 -6.58 -3.19
CA PRO A 166 5.60 -5.19 -3.52
C PRO A 166 6.71 -4.48 -4.31
N ASN A 167 7.84 -5.18 -4.57
CA ASN A 167 9.04 -4.69 -5.23
C ASN A 167 9.28 -5.33 -6.61
N ALA A 168 8.37 -6.12 -7.16
CA ALA A 168 8.51 -6.70 -8.49
C ALA A 168 7.85 -5.79 -9.55
N GLU A 169 8.68 -4.92 -10.14
CA GLU A 169 8.56 -4.20 -11.42
C GLU A 169 7.17 -4.14 -12.12
N ASP A 170 6.57 -2.94 -12.17
CA ASP A 170 5.61 -2.56 -13.21
C ASP A 170 6.37 -1.88 -14.38
N GLY A 171 7.01 -2.70 -15.21
CA GLY A 171 7.47 -2.32 -16.55
C GLY A 171 6.51 -2.86 -17.59
N ASP A 172 5.60 -2.03 -18.11
CA ASP A 172 5.29 -1.92 -19.54
C ASP A 172 4.17 -0.89 -19.78
N GLN A 173 4.51 0.13 -20.57
CA GLN A 173 3.59 1.11 -21.10
C GLN A 173 2.79 0.50 -22.25
N GLU A 174 1.46 0.61 -22.20
CA GLU A 174 0.70 0.89 -23.43
C GLU A 174 -0.42 1.91 -23.14
N SER A 175 -0.35 2.99 -23.90
CA SER A 175 -1.14 4.20 -23.79
C SER A 175 -2.64 3.97 -24.01
N ILE A 176 -3.48 4.43 -23.07
CA ILE A 176 -4.88 4.73 -23.37
C ILE A 176 -5.12 6.21 -23.06
N LYS A 177 -5.26 7.01 -24.12
CA LYS A 177 -5.71 8.40 -24.05
C LYS A 177 -7.15 8.43 -23.53
N PRO A 178 -7.51 9.28 -22.55
CA PRO A 178 -8.90 9.38 -22.11
C PRO A 178 -9.75 10.03 -23.21
N VAL A 179 -10.73 9.28 -23.71
CA VAL A 179 -11.85 9.84 -24.47
C VAL A 179 -12.81 10.47 -23.46
N ALA A 180 -13.06 11.75 -23.65
CA ALA A 180 -13.98 12.55 -22.85
C ALA A 180 -15.40 11.97 -22.88
N TYR A 181 -15.98 11.75 -21.70
CA TYR A 181 -17.43 11.71 -21.54
C TYR A 181 -17.91 12.96 -20.81
N SER A 182 -18.62 13.77 -21.58
CA SER A 182 -19.49 14.82 -21.14
C SER A 182 -20.61 14.28 -20.25
N ARG A 183 -20.79 14.91 -19.08
CA ARG A 183 -22.11 15.02 -18.48
C ARG A 183 -22.28 16.40 -17.85
N ALA A 184 -23.12 17.19 -18.52
CA ALA A 184 -23.64 18.45 -18.06
C ALA A 184 -24.53 18.24 -16.83
N LEU A 185 -24.36 19.09 -15.81
CA LEU A 185 -25.35 20.07 -15.36
C LEU A 185 -25.02 20.52 -13.92
N ALA A 186 -24.53 21.76 -13.79
CA ALA A 186 -25.04 22.72 -12.82
C ALA A 186 -24.44 24.09 -13.15
N GLN A 187 -25.23 24.88 -13.89
CA GLN A 187 -24.99 26.31 -14.02
C GLN A 187 -25.10 26.95 -12.63
N THR A 188 -24.07 27.66 -12.22
CA THR A 188 -24.25 28.85 -11.40
C THR A 188 -23.22 29.87 -11.87
N GLU A 189 -23.72 30.90 -12.53
CA GLU A 189 -22.95 32.10 -12.87
C GLU A 189 -22.39 32.71 -11.58
N ARG A 190 -21.10 33.09 -11.58
CA ARG A 190 -20.68 34.49 -11.42
C ARG A 190 -19.16 34.69 -11.38
N VAL A 191 -18.76 35.66 -12.21
CA VAL A 191 -17.65 36.60 -12.10
C VAL A 191 -16.25 36.10 -12.45
N THR A 192 -15.87 36.46 -13.68
CA THR A 192 -14.48 36.68 -14.11
C THR A 192 -13.78 37.67 -13.18
N VAL A 193 -12.92 37.17 -12.30
CA VAL A 193 -11.79 37.97 -11.79
C VAL A 193 -10.57 37.51 -12.56
N ALA A 194 -10.10 38.37 -13.47
CA ALA A 194 -8.80 38.25 -14.10
C ALA A 194 -7.72 38.39 -13.00
N ALA A 195 -7.39 37.30 -12.34
CA ALA A 195 -6.20 37.20 -11.50
C ALA A 195 -5.00 36.94 -12.42
N ARG A 196 -4.36 38.05 -12.78
CA ARG A 196 -2.99 38.17 -13.28
C ARG A 196 -2.10 37.03 -12.73
N ARG A 197 -1.77 36.03 -13.56
CA ARG A 197 -0.72 35.05 -13.21
C ARG A 197 0.59 35.81 -13.07
N VAL A 198 1.03 35.96 -11.83
CA VAL A 198 2.42 36.32 -11.51
C VAL A 198 3.28 35.12 -11.93
N PRO A 199 4.36 35.28 -12.71
CA PRO A 199 5.23 34.17 -13.04
C PRO A 199 6.11 33.85 -11.83
N SER A 200 5.63 33.00 -10.92
CA SER A 200 6.50 32.07 -10.21
C SER A 200 6.69 30.86 -11.15
N SER A 201 7.78 30.12 -11.21
CA SER A 201 8.90 29.87 -10.31
C SER A 201 9.98 29.21 -11.20
N ASP A 202 11.16 28.91 -10.67
CA ASP A 202 12.19 28.14 -11.38
C ASP A 202 11.61 26.85 -12.03
N VAL A 203 11.55 26.78 -13.36
CA VAL A 203 10.92 25.67 -14.13
C VAL A 203 11.48 24.30 -13.73
N ASN A 204 12.75 24.25 -13.32
CA ASN A 204 13.37 23.00 -12.87
C ASN A 204 12.79 22.53 -11.54
N MET A 205 12.40 23.45 -10.67
CA MET A 205 11.80 23.12 -9.38
C MET A 205 10.46 22.43 -9.58
N ASP A 206 9.62 22.96 -10.46
CA ASP A 206 8.29 22.39 -10.74
C ASP A 206 8.42 20.98 -11.39
N PHE A 207 9.39 20.79 -12.29
CA PHE A 207 9.70 19.47 -12.85
C PHE A 207 10.15 18.45 -11.79
N ILE A 208 10.98 18.86 -10.83
CA ILE A 208 11.41 17.99 -9.72
C ILE A 208 10.21 17.58 -8.87
N LYS A 209 9.29 18.52 -8.57
CA LYS A 209 8.05 18.21 -7.82
C LYS A 209 7.21 17.16 -8.54
N GLU A 210 6.98 17.35 -9.85
CA GLU A 210 6.24 16.40 -10.68
C GLU A 210 6.92 15.02 -10.71
N THR A 211 8.25 14.99 -10.81
CA THR A 211 9.03 13.75 -10.86
C THR A 211 9.01 13.00 -9.53
N LEU A 212 9.11 13.70 -8.40
CA LEU A 212 8.98 13.11 -7.06
C LEU A 212 7.58 12.54 -6.82
N ALA A 213 6.54 13.24 -7.26
CA ALA A 213 5.17 12.75 -7.20
C ALA A 213 4.98 11.49 -8.05
N ALA A 214 5.52 11.47 -9.27
CA ALA A 214 5.39 10.34 -10.19
C ALA A 214 6.14 9.08 -9.70
N PHE A 215 7.40 9.21 -9.26
CA PHE A 215 8.20 8.05 -8.89
C PHE A 215 8.04 7.61 -7.44
N LYS A 216 7.87 8.57 -6.51
CA LYS A 216 7.91 8.28 -5.08
C LYS A 216 6.58 8.57 -4.38
N ARG A 217 5.56 9.06 -5.10
CA ARG A 217 4.30 9.58 -4.51
C ARG A 217 4.55 10.70 -3.50
N PHE A 218 5.68 11.39 -3.61
CA PHE A 218 6.06 12.46 -2.69
C PHE A 218 5.52 13.80 -3.19
N SER A 219 4.63 14.41 -2.41
CA SER A 219 4.00 15.68 -2.77
C SER A 219 4.61 16.83 -1.97
N VAL A 220 5.13 17.83 -2.69
CA VAL A 220 5.66 19.05 -2.07
C VAL A 220 4.51 19.97 -1.70
N SER A 221 4.36 20.25 -0.41
CA SER A 221 3.26 21.03 0.14
C SER A 221 3.73 21.83 1.36
N ARG A 222 2.81 22.53 2.03
CA ARG A 222 3.08 23.21 3.31
C ARG A 222 3.67 22.29 4.39
N VAL A 223 3.44 20.98 4.31
CA VAL A 223 3.99 20.00 5.27
C VAL A 223 5.51 19.96 5.20
N ASN A 224 6.10 20.02 4.00
CA ASN A 224 7.54 19.79 3.78
C ASN A 224 8.25 20.89 2.96
N GLN A 225 7.56 21.99 2.61
CA GLN A 225 8.05 23.04 1.71
C GLN A 225 9.42 23.58 2.14
N SER A 226 9.61 23.86 3.43
CA SER A 226 10.86 24.42 3.95
C SER A 226 12.05 23.49 3.75
N TRP A 227 11.85 22.18 3.92
CA TRP A 227 12.87 21.18 3.64
C TRP A 227 13.15 21.10 2.14
N PHE A 228 12.09 21.02 1.32
CA PHE A 228 12.22 20.90 -0.12
C PHE A 228 13.00 22.07 -0.74
N ASP A 229 12.70 23.30 -0.32
CA ASP A 229 13.38 24.51 -0.81
C ASP A 229 14.88 24.46 -0.47
N ALA A 230 15.23 24.07 0.76
CA ALA A 230 16.62 23.91 1.17
C ALA A 230 17.31 22.79 0.37
N ARG A 231 16.65 21.64 0.22
CA ARG A 231 17.17 20.49 -0.52
C ARG A 231 17.39 20.79 -2.00
N TYR A 232 16.47 21.53 -2.62
CA TYR A 232 16.60 21.96 -4.01
C TYR A 232 17.84 22.85 -4.22
N LEU A 233 18.11 23.77 -3.30
CA LEU A 233 19.31 24.62 -3.37
C LEU A 233 20.60 23.82 -3.20
N GLU A 234 20.61 22.79 -2.35
CA GLU A 234 21.74 21.86 -2.24
C GLU A 234 21.93 21.05 -3.51
N TRP A 235 20.85 20.48 -4.04
CA TRP A 235 20.85 19.69 -5.26
C TRP A 235 21.45 20.47 -6.44
N LYS A 236 21.07 21.74 -6.57
CA LYS A 236 21.58 22.66 -7.60
C LYS A 236 23.08 22.98 -7.44
N LYS A 237 23.62 22.93 -6.22
CA LYS A 237 25.06 23.16 -5.97
C LYS A 237 25.91 21.94 -6.33
N LEU A 238 25.35 20.74 -6.20
CA LEU A 238 26.06 19.48 -6.43
C LEU A 238 26.11 19.09 -7.91
N ARG A 239 25.27 19.71 -8.75
CA ARG A 239 25.09 19.34 -10.16
C ARG A 239 25.38 20.50 -11.10
N PRO A 240 25.85 20.23 -12.34
CA PRO A 240 25.96 21.26 -13.36
C PRO A 240 24.58 21.83 -13.70
N SER A 241 24.51 23.10 -14.10
CA SER A 241 23.24 23.80 -14.37
C SER A 241 22.40 23.17 -15.49
N THR A 242 23.00 22.35 -16.34
CA THR A 242 22.35 21.62 -17.43
C THR A 242 21.74 20.29 -17.00
N ASP A 243 21.98 19.84 -15.76
CA ASP A 243 21.62 18.50 -15.30
C ASP A 243 20.94 18.49 -13.91
N ILE A 244 20.04 19.45 -13.70
CA ILE A 244 19.37 19.63 -12.39
C ILE A 244 18.18 18.67 -12.21
N GLN A 245 17.57 18.23 -13.31
CA GLN A 245 16.38 17.39 -13.30
C GLN A 245 16.66 15.98 -12.75
N LEU A 246 15.62 15.35 -12.21
CA LEU A 246 15.64 13.94 -11.82
C LEU A 246 15.27 13.10 -13.04
N LYS A 247 16.10 12.11 -13.38
CA LYS A 247 15.91 11.29 -14.60
C LYS A 247 15.23 9.96 -14.33
N ASP A 248 15.45 9.42 -13.15
CA ASP A 248 15.03 8.08 -12.77
C ASP A 248 14.73 8.01 -11.27
N GLU A 249 14.24 6.85 -10.85
CA GLU A 249 13.90 6.60 -9.45
C GLU A 249 15.13 6.65 -8.53
N SER A 250 16.32 6.28 -9.02
CA SER A 250 17.55 6.32 -8.22
C SER A 250 17.91 7.76 -7.85
N GLU A 251 17.80 8.69 -8.79
CA GLU A 251 18.00 10.11 -8.51
C GLU A 251 16.92 10.68 -7.60
N ALA A 252 15.66 10.22 -7.74
CA ALA A 252 14.60 10.59 -6.81
C ALA A 252 14.88 10.10 -5.38
N ASN A 253 15.37 8.88 -5.22
CA ASN A 253 15.81 8.34 -3.93
C ASN A 253 16.98 9.16 -3.34
N GLN A 254 17.96 9.51 -4.17
CA GLN A 254 19.08 10.36 -3.76
C GLN A 254 18.60 11.76 -3.34
N PHE A 255 17.62 12.32 -4.04
CA PHE A 255 17.04 13.62 -3.66
C PHE A 255 16.38 13.54 -2.28
N LEU A 256 15.64 12.46 -1.99
CA LEU A 256 14.94 12.24 -0.72
C LEU A 256 15.82 11.69 0.41
N GLU A 257 17.11 11.43 0.19
CA GLU A 257 17.99 10.78 1.18
C GLU A 257 18.01 11.51 2.54
N THR A 258 17.95 12.83 2.54
CA THR A 258 17.95 13.66 3.76
C THR A 258 16.55 14.01 4.27
N PHE A 259 15.49 13.43 3.68
CA PHE A 259 14.10 13.65 4.07
C PHE A 259 13.70 12.82 5.29
N TYR A 260 14.13 11.56 5.35
CA TYR A 260 13.65 10.63 6.35
C TYR A 260 14.11 11.00 7.75
N SER A 261 13.27 10.68 8.72
CA SER A 261 13.56 10.85 10.12
C SER A 261 14.66 9.89 10.59
N ASN A 262 15.33 10.24 11.69
CA ASN A 262 16.30 9.34 12.31
C ASN A 262 15.65 8.01 12.71
N CYS A 263 16.34 6.89 12.52
CA CYS A 263 15.83 5.54 12.83
C CYS A 263 14.57 5.13 12.04
N THR A 264 14.32 5.69 10.85
CA THR A 264 13.26 5.19 9.97
C THR A 264 13.60 3.78 9.47
N GLY A 265 12.65 2.85 9.63
CA GLY A 265 12.85 1.43 9.29
C GLY A 265 13.66 0.62 10.31
N GLU A 266 14.02 1.20 11.46
CA GLU A 266 14.86 0.57 12.49
C GLU A 266 14.35 0.87 13.91
N LEU A 267 14.83 0.11 14.91
CA LEU A 267 14.51 0.42 16.31
C LEU A 267 15.15 1.76 16.71
N TRP A 268 14.43 2.59 17.44
CA TRP A 268 14.94 3.90 17.85
C TRP A 268 16.20 3.78 18.69
N SER A 269 17.21 4.62 18.43
CA SER A 269 18.36 4.75 19.31
C SER A 269 17.95 5.35 20.66
N GLU A 270 18.74 5.08 21.70
CA GLU A 270 18.48 5.62 23.03
C GLU A 270 18.49 7.16 23.05
N GLU A 271 19.37 7.76 22.25
CA GLU A 271 19.41 9.21 22.06
C GLU A 271 18.12 9.75 21.43
N TYR A 272 17.64 9.13 20.35
CA TYR A 272 16.41 9.55 19.69
C TYR A 272 15.19 9.36 20.60
N ALA A 273 15.07 8.21 21.25
CA ALA A 273 14.00 7.90 22.19
C ALA A 273 13.97 8.89 23.37
N SER A 274 15.14 9.27 23.89
CA SER A 274 15.25 10.27 24.98
C SER A 274 14.75 11.65 24.53
N ARG A 275 15.08 12.08 23.30
CA ARG A 275 14.60 13.35 22.73
C ARG A 275 13.10 13.35 22.50
N VAL A 276 12.54 12.23 22.00
CA VAL A 276 11.09 12.05 21.87
C VAL A 276 10.43 12.19 23.23
N MET A 277 10.86 11.43 24.23
CA MET A 277 10.25 11.46 25.56
C MET A 277 10.34 12.84 26.23
N ALA A 278 11.48 13.52 26.10
CA ALA A 278 11.64 14.88 26.64
C ALA A 278 10.73 15.92 25.98
N SER A 279 10.23 15.64 24.78
CA SER A 279 9.35 16.55 24.02
C SER A 279 7.86 16.26 24.23
N LEU A 280 7.52 15.10 24.82
CA LEU A 280 6.15 14.68 25.08
C LEU A 280 5.61 15.28 26.39
N PRO A 281 4.33 15.70 26.43
CA PRO A 281 3.70 16.13 27.67
C PRO A 281 3.55 14.94 28.64
N ALA A 282 3.47 15.24 29.94
CA ALA A 282 3.26 14.20 30.94
C ALA A 282 1.87 13.57 30.79
N ILE A 283 1.82 12.27 30.54
CA ILE A 283 0.57 11.52 30.41
C ILE A 283 0.10 11.09 31.81
N GLN A 284 -1.06 11.57 32.24
CA GLN A 284 -1.62 11.28 33.57
C GLN A 284 -2.59 10.08 33.59
N SER A 285 -3.00 9.60 32.41
CA SER A 285 -3.99 8.52 32.28
C SER A 285 -3.38 7.14 32.57
N ARG A 286 -4.15 6.26 33.24
CA ARG A 286 -3.82 4.84 33.41
C ARG A 286 -3.94 4.03 32.10
N GLY A 287 -4.68 4.55 31.12
CA GLY A 287 -4.80 3.96 29.79
C GLY A 287 -4.29 4.93 28.74
N ILE A 288 -3.29 4.51 27.96
CA ILE A 288 -2.66 5.33 26.93
C ILE A 288 -3.02 4.73 25.58
N ASN A 289 -3.79 5.47 24.79
CA ASN A 289 -4.21 5.10 23.45
C ASN A 289 -3.36 5.84 22.43
N ILE A 290 -2.79 5.13 21.46
CA ILE A 290 -1.90 5.70 20.45
C ILE A 290 -2.35 5.29 19.05
N TRP A 291 -2.39 6.23 18.12
CA TRP A 291 -2.55 5.90 16.71
C TRP A 291 -1.22 6.03 15.96
N ASN A 292 -0.83 5.02 15.19
CA ASN A 292 0.36 5.02 14.35
C ASN A 292 0.02 4.65 12.90
N PRO A 293 -0.49 5.62 12.10
CA PRO A 293 -0.68 5.43 10.66
C PRO A 293 0.66 5.51 9.91
N GLY A 294 0.85 4.63 8.92
CA GLY A 294 2.10 4.48 8.18
C GLY A 294 3.18 3.74 8.97
N CYS A 295 2.80 2.74 9.78
CA CYS A 295 3.75 2.10 10.71
C CYS A 295 4.83 1.22 10.04
N GLY A 296 4.69 0.95 8.75
CA GLY A 296 5.55 0.06 7.98
C GLY A 296 5.67 -1.31 8.63
N LYS A 297 6.91 -1.76 8.84
CA LYS A 297 7.23 -3.05 9.49
C LYS A 297 7.09 -3.04 11.01
N GLY A 298 6.61 -1.94 11.60
CA GLY A 298 6.31 -1.83 13.04
C GLY A 298 7.49 -1.48 13.95
N TYR A 299 8.67 -1.19 13.41
CA TYR A 299 9.86 -0.81 14.21
C TYR A 299 9.58 0.36 15.16
N GLU A 300 8.94 1.42 14.66
CA GLU A 300 8.63 2.59 15.48
C GLU A 300 7.48 2.32 16.47
N SER A 301 6.50 1.49 16.10
CA SER A 301 5.40 1.09 16.99
C SER A 301 5.96 0.36 18.21
N TYR A 302 6.89 -0.59 18.01
CA TYR A 302 7.58 -1.27 19.11
C TYR A 302 8.52 -0.34 19.88
N SER A 303 9.22 0.55 19.19
CA SER A 303 10.13 1.50 19.84
C SER A 303 9.38 2.40 20.81
N LEU A 304 8.25 2.95 20.37
CA LEU A 304 7.36 3.76 21.18
C LEU A 304 6.72 2.94 22.31
N ALA A 305 6.27 1.71 22.03
CA ALA A 305 5.70 0.83 23.06
C ALA A 305 6.68 0.58 24.21
N CYS A 306 7.94 0.24 23.89
CA CYS A 306 8.99 0.02 24.88
C CYS A 306 9.29 1.29 25.67
N LEU A 307 9.42 2.43 24.97
CA LEU A 307 9.67 3.73 25.60
C LEU A 307 8.57 4.08 26.60
N LEU A 308 7.31 4.00 26.19
CA LEU A 308 6.17 4.30 27.06
C LEU A 308 6.05 3.29 28.21
N LYS A 309 6.32 2.00 27.98
CA LYS A 309 6.25 0.98 29.03
C LYS A 309 7.34 1.18 30.08
N LYS A 310 8.54 1.62 29.68
CA LYS A 310 9.64 1.98 30.58
C LYS A 310 9.29 3.22 31.41
N THR A 311 8.71 4.25 30.79
CA THR A 311 8.35 5.51 31.46
C THR A 311 7.11 5.38 32.35
N TYR A 312 6.13 4.57 31.94
CA TYR A 312 4.85 4.34 32.64
C TYR A 312 4.58 2.84 32.85
N PRO A 313 5.30 2.17 33.79
CA PRO A 313 5.21 0.72 33.96
C PRO A 313 3.80 0.19 34.26
N GLU A 314 2.99 0.96 35.00
CA GLU A 314 1.64 0.60 35.40
C GLU A 314 0.56 0.98 34.37
N ALA A 315 0.92 1.71 33.31
CA ALA A 315 -0.04 2.12 32.29
C ALA A 315 -0.41 0.96 31.36
N ARG A 316 -1.70 0.89 31.01
CA ARG A 316 -2.21 0.04 29.93
C ARG A 316 -2.06 0.78 28.60
N ILE A 317 -1.05 0.39 27.83
CA ILE A 317 -0.77 0.94 26.51
C ILE A 317 -1.59 0.17 25.47
N LYS A 318 -2.12 0.89 24.47
CA LYS A 318 -2.71 0.33 23.26
C LYS A 318 -2.29 1.16 22.06
N ILE A 319 -1.69 0.52 21.06
CA ILE A 319 -1.26 1.18 19.82
C ILE A 319 -2.06 0.59 18.66
N TRP A 320 -2.82 1.42 17.95
CA TRP A 320 -3.43 1.07 16.67
C TRP A 320 -2.44 1.43 15.57
N ALA A 321 -1.74 0.44 15.03
CA ALA A 321 -0.70 0.59 14.03
C ALA A 321 -1.24 0.17 12.66
N ASN A 322 -1.25 1.10 11.71
CA ASN A 322 -1.89 0.91 10.42
C ASN A 322 -0.93 1.16 9.26
N ASP A 323 -1.07 0.38 8.20
CA ASP A 323 -0.35 0.62 6.96
C ASP A 323 -1.16 0.15 5.74
N SER A 324 -0.89 0.76 4.59
CA SER A 324 -1.43 0.38 3.28
C SER A 324 -0.59 -0.70 2.58
N ASP A 325 0.59 -1.04 3.11
CA ASP A 325 1.39 -2.20 2.70
C ASP A 325 1.03 -3.42 3.56
N LEU A 326 0.27 -4.33 2.95
CA LEU A 326 -0.17 -5.57 3.58
C LEU A 326 1.00 -6.48 4.00
N LEU A 327 2.09 -6.52 3.22
CA LEU A 327 3.23 -7.35 3.58
C LEU A 327 3.96 -6.79 4.78
N ALA A 328 4.19 -5.47 4.81
CA ALA A 328 4.81 -4.81 5.96
C ALA A 328 4.02 -5.08 7.26
N ILE A 329 2.70 -4.95 7.21
CA ILE A 329 1.79 -5.23 8.33
C ILE A 329 1.83 -6.71 8.76
N SER A 330 1.76 -7.64 7.81
CA SER A 330 1.75 -9.08 8.13
C SER A 330 3.06 -9.55 8.80
N MET A 331 4.17 -8.89 8.49
CA MET A 331 5.50 -9.21 9.03
C MET A 331 5.76 -8.52 10.37
N ALA A 332 5.13 -7.38 10.67
CA ALA A 332 5.40 -6.57 11.85
C ALA A 332 5.25 -7.33 13.19
N PRO A 333 4.21 -8.15 13.44
CA PRO A 333 4.12 -8.96 14.66
C PRO A 333 5.22 -10.03 14.80
N ASN A 334 5.80 -10.43 13.67
CA ASN A 334 6.68 -11.59 13.54
C ASN A 334 8.16 -11.21 13.41
N MET A 335 8.53 -9.99 13.82
CA MET A 335 9.91 -9.51 13.78
C MET A 335 10.84 -10.39 14.63
N VAL A 336 11.98 -10.71 14.04
CA VAL A 336 13.06 -11.49 14.65
C VAL A 336 14.35 -10.70 14.56
N PHE A 337 15.07 -10.63 15.68
CA PHE A 337 16.27 -9.83 15.81
C PHE A 337 17.47 -10.69 16.23
N ASN A 338 18.65 -10.26 15.81
CA ASN A 338 19.91 -10.66 16.44
C ASN A 338 20.21 -9.69 17.59
N MET A 339 20.49 -10.20 18.79
CA MET A 339 20.73 -9.39 20.00
C MET A 339 21.88 -8.39 19.84
N GLU A 340 22.86 -8.71 19.00
CA GLU A 340 23.98 -7.81 18.68
C GLU A 340 23.53 -6.50 18.03
N ASN A 341 22.42 -6.54 17.28
CA ASN A 341 21.87 -5.39 16.56
C ASN A 341 20.74 -4.69 17.33
N VAL A 342 20.43 -5.14 18.54
CA VAL A 342 19.36 -4.57 19.36
C VAL A 342 19.96 -3.59 20.38
N PRO A 343 19.53 -2.31 20.37
CA PRO A 343 19.93 -1.35 21.39
C PRO A 343 19.57 -1.81 22.81
N GLU A 344 20.40 -1.46 23.79
CA GLU A 344 20.30 -1.98 25.15
C GLU A 344 18.94 -1.72 25.81
N MET A 345 18.31 -0.58 25.51
CA MET A 345 17.01 -0.18 26.06
C MET A 345 15.86 -1.15 25.75
N TYR A 346 16.00 -2.03 24.76
CA TYR A 346 14.97 -3.00 24.38
C TYR A 346 15.17 -4.38 25.01
N ARG A 347 16.36 -4.68 25.53
CA ARG A 347 16.73 -6.06 25.90
C ARG A 347 15.82 -6.66 26.97
N ASP A 348 15.39 -5.84 27.94
CA ASP A 348 14.45 -6.24 28.99
C ASP A 348 13.04 -6.57 28.47
N PHE A 349 12.73 -6.12 27.26
CA PHE A 349 11.46 -6.36 26.58
C PHE A 349 11.51 -7.52 25.58
N MET A 350 12.60 -8.30 25.55
CA MET A 350 12.80 -9.37 24.57
C MET A 350 12.91 -10.75 25.20
N VAL A 351 12.52 -11.75 24.40
CA VAL A 351 12.65 -13.16 24.73
C VAL A 351 13.32 -13.90 23.59
N LYS A 352 14.21 -14.84 23.92
CA LYS A 352 14.88 -15.69 22.95
C LYS A 352 13.94 -16.77 22.45
N GLY A 353 13.64 -16.76 21.15
CA GLY A 353 12.91 -17.79 20.43
C GLY A 353 13.83 -18.77 19.70
N ARG A 354 13.24 -19.57 18.80
CA ARG A 354 13.99 -20.57 17.99
C ARG A 354 14.86 -19.91 16.91
N ASN A 355 14.37 -18.83 16.29
CA ASN A 355 14.99 -18.21 15.12
C ASN A 355 15.74 -16.90 15.45
N GLY A 356 15.75 -16.49 16.73
CA GLY A 356 16.32 -15.22 17.17
C GLY A 356 15.54 -14.65 18.36
N TRP A 357 15.69 -13.34 18.59
CA TRP A 357 14.99 -12.62 19.66
C TRP A 357 13.72 -11.96 19.14
N THR A 358 12.67 -11.94 19.95
CA THR A 358 11.42 -11.25 19.64
C THR A 358 10.94 -10.50 20.87
N PHE A 359 10.01 -9.56 20.69
CA PHE A 359 9.41 -8.85 21.81
C PHE A 359 8.52 -9.78 22.65
N ILE A 360 8.50 -9.54 23.96
CA ILE A 360 7.66 -10.30 24.89
C ILE A 360 6.18 -10.15 24.56
N GLN A 361 5.42 -11.22 24.80
CA GLN A 361 4.04 -11.35 24.36
C GLN A 361 3.14 -10.18 24.78
N HIS A 362 3.21 -9.73 26.05
CA HIS A 362 2.36 -8.65 26.52
C HIS A 362 2.63 -7.30 25.81
N LEU A 363 3.84 -7.08 25.30
CA LEU A 363 4.17 -5.90 24.51
C LEU A 363 3.65 -6.03 23.07
N ARG A 364 3.64 -7.25 22.51
CA ARG A 364 3.05 -7.51 21.18
C ARG A 364 1.53 -7.40 21.21
N ASP A 365 0.88 -7.96 22.23
CA ASP A 365 -0.56 -7.81 22.49
C ASP A 365 -0.96 -6.34 22.79
N SER A 366 0.07 -5.53 23.06
CA SER A 366 0.19 -4.08 22.99
C SER A 366 -0.38 -3.35 21.77
N ILE A 367 -0.13 -3.96 20.62
CA ILE A 367 -0.05 -3.30 19.32
C ILE A 367 -0.96 -4.05 18.36
N PHE A 368 -1.92 -3.32 17.80
CA PHE A 368 -2.89 -3.81 16.85
C PHE A 368 -2.41 -3.40 15.47
N PHE A 369 -1.70 -4.30 14.79
CA PHE A 369 -1.28 -4.11 13.40
C PHE A 369 -2.43 -4.48 12.48
N GLU A 370 -2.92 -3.52 11.68
CA GLU A 370 -4.03 -3.73 10.76
C GLU A 370 -3.74 -3.08 9.41
N PHE A 371 -4.03 -3.79 8.32
CA PHE A 371 -4.03 -3.19 6.99
C PHE A 371 -5.14 -2.14 6.94
N HIS A 372 -4.76 -0.90 6.64
CA HIS A 372 -5.70 0.18 6.52
C HIS A 372 -5.08 1.30 5.68
N ASP A 373 -5.78 1.64 4.61
CA ASP A 373 -5.49 2.84 3.84
C ASP A 373 -6.08 4.05 4.58
N VAL A 374 -5.20 4.96 5.00
CA VAL A 374 -5.50 6.18 5.77
C VAL A 374 -6.52 7.10 5.11
N MET A 375 -6.80 6.90 3.82
CA MET A 375 -7.84 7.62 3.10
C MET A 375 -9.26 7.16 3.44
N ASN A 376 -9.39 6.03 4.14
CA ASN A 376 -10.68 5.50 4.56
C ASN A 376 -10.94 5.81 6.03
N ALA A 377 -12.22 5.85 6.40
CA ALA A 377 -12.61 6.07 7.78
C ALA A 377 -12.06 4.96 8.69
N ASN A 378 -11.33 5.35 9.74
CA ASN A 378 -10.78 4.43 10.73
C ASN A 378 -11.53 4.53 12.07
N PRO A 379 -12.24 3.47 12.51
CA PRO A 379 -12.94 3.47 13.79
C PRO A 379 -11.99 3.20 14.97
N ILE A 380 -11.09 4.14 15.26
CA ILE A 380 -10.24 4.11 16.46
C ILE A 380 -10.84 4.95 17.61
N PRO A 381 -10.58 4.60 18.88
CA PRO A 381 -10.97 5.44 20.00
C PRO A 381 -10.15 6.74 20.03
N PRO A 382 -10.59 7.76 20.80
CA PRO A 382 -9.78 8.95 21.04
C PRO A 382 -8.40 8.60 21.60
N VAL A 383 -7.37 9.26 21.07
CA VAL A 383 -5.96 8.95 21.34
C VAL A 383 -5.25 10.04 22.12
N ASP A 384 -4.32 9.62 22.97
CA ASP A 384 -3.41 10.47 23.75
C ASP A 384 -2.17 10.87 22.94
N LEU A 385 -1.81 10.05 21.95
CA LEU A 385 -0.65 10.28 21.09
C LEU A 385 -0.91 9.80 19.66
N ILE A 386 -0.41 10.55 18.68
CA ILE A 386 -0.36 10.16 17.28
C ILE A 386 1.10 10.10 16.84
N LEU A 387 1.51 8.99 16.22
CA LEU A 387 2.83 8.78 15.64
C LEU A 387 2.66 8.62 14.12
N CYS A 388 2.98 9.63 13.33
CA CYS A 388 2.84 9.57 11.87
C CYS A 388 4.09 10.19 11.25
N ARG A 389 5.18 9.42 11.22
CA ARG A 389 6.47 9.88 10.74
C ARG A 389 6.67 9.49 9.29
N ASP A 390 7.20 10.42 8.50
CA ASP A 390 7.61 10.19 7.11
C ASP A 390 6.49 9.57 6.24
N THR A 391 5.24 9.92 6.54
CA THR A 391 4.04 9.32 5.91
C THR A 391 3.20 10.38 5.21
N VAL A 392 2.95 11.52 5.87
CA VAL A 392 2.06 12.56 5.34
C VAL A 392 2.56 13.07 3.99
N SER A 393 3.86 13.32 3.87
CA SER A 393 4.46 13.83 2.63
C SER A 393 4.34 12.90 1.42
N PHE A 394 3.99 11.63 1.62
CA PHE A 394 3.82 10.62 0.58
C PHE A 394 2.36 10.44 0.14
N LEU A 395 1.48 11.34 0.57
CA LEU A 395 0.10 11.48 0.11
C LEU A 395 -0.03 12.66 -0.86
N GLU A 396 -1.09 12.68 -1.66
CA GLU A 396 -1.44 13.88 -2.45
C GLU A 396 -1.80 15.05 -1.52
N GLU A 397 -1.61 16.30 -1.97
CA GLU A 397 -1.79 17.48 -1.10
C GLU A 397 -3.21 17.56 -0.48
N THR A 398 -4.25 17.16 -1.22
CA THR A 398 -5.62 17.09 -0.69
C THR A 398 -5.75 16.07 0.44
N ASP A 399 -5.09 14.93 0.27
CA ASP A 399 -5.14 13.80 1.18
C ASP A 399 -4.33 14.04 2.45
N GLN A 400 -3.24 14.79 2.33
CA GLN A 400 -2.50 15.33 3.48
C GLN A 400 -3.43 16.15 4.37
N MET A 401 -4.20 17.07 3.79
CA MET A 401 -5.09 17.93 4.57
C MET A 401 -6.22 17.14 5.23
N HIS A 402 -6.74 16.09 4.57
CA HIS A 402 -7.72 15.18 5.18
C HIS A 402 -7.13 14.43 6.38
N LEU A 403 -5.95 13.80 6.21
CA LEU A 403 -5.31 13.06 7.30
C LEU A 403 -4.97 13.95 8.50
N LEU A 404 -4.46 15.16 8.25
CA LEU A 404 -4.15 16.12 9.30
C LEU A 404 -5.41 16.65 10.02
N ALA A 405 -6.54 16.74 9.33
CA ALA A 405 -7.83 17.06 9.95
C ALA A 405 -8.32 15.91 10.84
N ASP A 406 -8.17 14.67 10.39
CA ASP A 406 -8.48 13.47 11.18
C ASP A 406 -7.64 13.42 12.47
N PHE A 407 -6.38 13.86 12.43
CA PHE A 407 -5.57 13.97 13.65
C PHE A 407 -6.21 14.89 14.69
N ILE A 408 -6.82 16.01 14.27
CA ILE A 408 -7.52 16.92 15.18
C ILE A 408 -8.75 16.25 15.78
N GLU A 409 -9.54 15.53 14.96
CA GLU A 409 -10.76 14.85 15.42
C GLU A 409 -10.44 13.72 16.42
N LYS A 410 -9.44 12.90 16.12
CA LYS A 410 -9.11 11.70 16.92
C LYS A 410 -8.29 12.03 18.18
N ALA A 411 -7.55 13.14 18.19
CA ALA A 411 -6.71 13.53 19.32
C ALA A 411 -7.53 14.09 20.50
N LYS A 412 -7.27 13.58 21.71
CA LYS A 412 -7.76 14.18 22.96
C LYS A 412 -7.15 15.57 23.19
N GLU A 413 -7.71 16.32 24.13
CA GLU A 413 -7.09 17.55 24.62
C GLU A 413 -5.70 17.27 25.20
N SER A 414 -4.73 18.15 24.92
CA SER A 414 -3.31 17.97 25.29
C SER A 414 -2.64 16.71 24.73
N ALA A 415 -3.24 16.04 23.73
CA ALA A 415 -2.60 14.94 23.03
C ALA A 415 -1.37 15.41 22.26
N ALA A 416 -0.39 14.52 22.11
CA ALA A 416 0.82 14.78 21.36
C ALA A 416 0.74 14.17 19.95
N LEU A 417 1.34 14.85 18.97
CA LEU A 417 1.53 14.37 17.61
C LEU A 417 3.02 14.38 17.30
N ILE A 418 3.54 13.26 16.82
CA ILE A 418 4.92 13.12 16.34
C ILE A 418 4.86 12.96 14.82
N LEU A 419 5.42 13.94 14.09
CA LEU A 419 5.58 13.91 12.63
C LEU A 419 7.03 13.61 12.23
N GLY A 420 7.26 13.39 10.93
CA GLY A 420 8.60 13.24 10.40
C GLY A 420 9.48 14.46 10.70
N SER A 421 10.80 14.27 10.79
CA SER A 421 11.78 15.31 11.12
C SER A 421 11.73 16.50 10.15
N ASN A 422 11.34 16.25 8.90
CA ASN A 422 11.18 17.24 7.84
C ASN A 422 9.71 17.51 7.48
N GLU A 423 8.79 17.09 8.34
CA GLU A 423 7.36 17.34 8.23
C GLU A 423 6.91 18.32 9.31
N THR A 424 5.98 19.18 8.92
CA THR A 424 5.42 20.23 9.77
C THR A 424 3.90 20.16 9.79
N MET A 425 3.30 20.63 10.88
CA MET A 425 1.84 20.72 11.02
C MET A 425 1.34 22.08 10.50
N PRO A 426 0.73 22.17 9.30
CA PRO A 426 0.25 23.43 8.72
C PRO A 426 -1.11 23.88 9.27
N ILE A 427 -1.82 23.02 10.01
CA ILE A 427 -3.16 23.32 10.55
C ILE A 427 -3.03 23.91 11.96
N GLU A 428 -3.82 24.95 12.24
CA GLU A 428 -3.92 25.56 13.57
C GLU A 428 -4.44 24.57 14.63
N GLY A 429 -4.24 24.89 15.91
CA GLY A 429 -4.68 24.06 17.04
C GLY A 429 -3.58 23.13 17.60
N TRP A 430 -2.41 23.13 16.96
CA TRP A 430 -1.22 22.39 17.40
C TRP A 430 -0.08 23.35 17.73
N ALA A 431 0.51 23.20 18.90
CA ALA A 431 1.70 23.96 19.30
C ALA A 431 2.93 23.07 19.23
N ARG A 432 3.98 23.54 18.55
CA ARG A 432 5.22 22.79 18.43
C ARG A 432 5.92 22.70 19.80
N SER A 433 6.31 21.48 20.18
CA SER A 433 7.03 21.15 21.41
C SER A 433 8.33 20.43 21.03
N GLY A 434 9.40 20.63 21.80
CA GLY A 434 10.66 19.91 21.63
C GLY A 434 11.80 20.66 20.93
N SER A 435 12.94 19.97 20.82
CA SER A 435 14.22 20.50 20.33
C SER A 435 14.55 20.04 18.90
N ALA A 436 15.69 20.49 18.35
CA ALA A 436 16.13 20.12 17.02
C ALA A 436 16.27 18.58 16.85
N GLY A 437 15.68 18.04 15.78
CA GLY A 437 15.78 16.62 15.41
C GLY A 437 14.54 15.78 15.69
N VAL A 438 13.53 16.30 16.39
CA VAL A 438 12.22 15.64 16.55
C VAL A 438 11.11 16.66 16.24
N SER A 439 10.08 16.25 15.51
CA SER A 439 8.92 17.09 15.18
C SER A 439 7.74 16.68 16.06
N VAL A 440 7.60 17.31 17.24
CA VAL A 440 6.49 17.04 18.18
C VAL A 440 5.58 18.26 18.27
N TYR A 441 4.28 17.99 18.33
CA TYR A 441 3.23 18.98 18.48
C TYR A 441 2.27 18.56 19.61
N VAL A 442 1.69 19.53 20.31
CA VAL A 442 0.72 19.31 21.38
C VAL A 442 -0.56 20.05 21.06
N LYS A 443 -1.70 19.36 21.13
CA LYS A 443 -3.01 19.93 20.84
C LYS A 443 -3.44 20.88 21.96
N GLY A 444 -3.94 22.06 21.59
CA GLY A 444 -4.58 23.00 22.52
C GLY A 444 -3.65 23.75 23.48
N PHE A 445 -2.32 23.60 23.36
CA PHE A 445 -1.38 24.32 24.21
C PHE A 445 -1.17 25.75 23.67
N HIS A 446 -1.87 26.74 24.24
CA HIS A 446 -1.44 28.12 24.11
C HIS A 446 -0.18 28.29 24.97
N GLN A 447 0.96 28.65 24.35
CA GLN A 447 2.08 29.18 25.11
C GLN A 447 1.57 30.42 25.86
N GLU A 448 1.55 30.37 27.19
CA GLU A 448 1.55 31.60 27.98
C GLU A 448 2.85 32.33 27.65
N SER A 449 2.74 33.33 26.77
CA SER A 449 3.80 34.31 26.53
C SER A 449 4.10 35.00 27.85
N ASN A 450 5.29 34.77 28.40
CA ASN A 450 5.82 35.53 29.53
C ASN A 450 6.88 36.51 29.05
#